data_AF-A0A971EVI1-F1
#
_entry.id   AF-A0A971EVI1-F1
#
_cell.length_a   1.000
_cell.length_b   1.000
_cell.length_c   1.000
_cell.angle_alpha   90.00
_cell.angle_beta   90.00
_cell.angle_gamma   90.00
#
_symmetry.space_group_name_H-M   'P 1'
#
loop_
_entity.id
_entity.type
_entity.pdbx_description
1 polymer ?
#
loop_
_entity_poly.entity_id
_entity_poly.type
_entity_poly.pdbx_seq_one_letter_code
_entity_poly.pdbx_strand_id
1 'polypeptide(L)'
;MKDSIGFIGAGNMGSALIKGIKRSNEKILIYERFAEKAMYLVDASTKLADSIDEIVKNCTVVFLCVKPDSMEELLEQIKVMRASTEILFITIAAGKKIEFYENIIKEGKFIRVMPNMPAAIGCGMSTIYKGSNVSEEDLLKAVEYMNYVGKTLVVHDEFLMNITTAIAGSGPAFIFLFIKALIDTGIKNGLSYDDAKILACQMLIGSAKYAMEQESDMDKLISSICSPNGTTIEGINMLKAHDFENIVEKAVVAAKKRSIEMSSSNSNSCEVEIYTDGACINNPGPGGYAAILLINGTEKEITGFKENTTNNEMELTAALQGILQLQNKCSITIYSDSAYLVNAFTQGWIDTWKRNNWKRGKNEEIKNLKLWQSLDEMNQKHDIKWVKVKGHSDNEYNNRCDRLANKTIKDNSAE
;
A
#
# COMPACT_ATOMS: atom_id res chain seq x y z
N MET A 1 28.99 -11.29 22.32
CA MET A 1 28.31 -11.79 21.10
C MET A 1 26.86 -11.39 21.21
N LYS A 2 26.26 -10.88 20.13
CA LYS A 2 24.82 -10.66 20.07
C LYS A 2 24.14 -12.03 20.12
N ASP A 3 23.32 -12.28 21.14
CA ASP A 3 22.74 -13.61 21.42
C ASP A 3 21.23 -13.55 21.71
N SER A 4 20.59 -12.42 21.40
CA SER A 4 19.21 -12.14 21.77
C SER A 4 18.37 -11.61 20.60
N ILE A 5 17.05 -11.81 20.69
CA ILE A 5 16.03 -11.20 19.84
C ILE A 5 15.53 -9.93 20.54
N GLY A 6 15.46 -8.83 19.82
CA GLY A 6 14.96 -7.55 20.33
C GLY A 6 13.51 -7.31 19.96
N PHE A 7 12.74 -6.70 20.85
CA PHE A 7 11.42 -6.14 20.55
C PHE A 7 11.39 -4.68 20.98
N ILE A 8 11.01 -3.79 20.06
CA ILE A 8 10.76 -2.38 20.35
C ILE A 8 9.25 -2.16 20.26
N GLY A 9 8.62 -2.02 21.43
CA GLY A 9 7.17 -1.98 21.61
C GLY A 9 6.59 -3.33 22.05
N ALA A 10 5.81 -3.32 23.12
CA ALA A 10 5.19 -4.48 23.75
C ALA A 10 3.66 -4.32 23.88
N GLY A 11 3.03 -3.61 22.94
CA GLY A 11 1.58 -3.51 22.85
C GLY A 11 0.90 -4.84 22.54
N ASN A 12 -0.38 -4.81 22.15
CA ASN A 12 -1.17 -6.04 21.92
C ASN A 12 -0.49 -7.02 20.94
N MET A 13 -0.01 -6.55 19.79
CA MET A 13 0.66 -7.42 18.82
C MET A 13 2.08 -7.78 19.25
N GLY A 14 2.88 -6.82 19.73
CA GLY A 14 4.25 -7.10 20.21
C GLY A 14 4.26 -8.17 21.31
N SER A 15 3.36 -8.06 22.29
CA SER A 15 3.23 -9.04 23.37
C SER A 15 2.75 -10.42 22.89
N ALA A 16 1.86 -10.48 21.88
CA ALA A 16 1.45 -11.74 21.26
C ALA A 16 2.64 -12.43 20.57
N LEU A 17 3.46 -11.66 19.84
CA LEU A 17 4.66 -12.17 19.19
C LEU A 17 5.69 -12.66 20.19
N ILE A 18 5.99 -11.87 21.23
CA ILE A 18 6.90 -12.25 22.31
C ILE A 18 6.47 -13.58 22.93
N LYS A 19 5.19 -13.72 23.30
CA LYS A 19 4.67 -14.95 23.92
C LYS A 19 4.82 -16.17 23.03
N GLY A 20 4.58 -16.04 21.72
CA GLY A 20 4.75 -17.15 20.79
C GLY A 20 6.22 -17.49 20.55
N ILE A 21 7.03 -16.48 20.25
CA ILE A 21 8.45 -16.60 19.88
C ILE A 21 9.32 -17.08 21.03
N LYS A 22 8.92 -16.89 22.30
CA LYS A 22 9.57 -17.53 23.46
C LYS A 22 9.83 -19.03 23.30
N ARG A 23 9.04 -19.72 22.47
CA ARG A 23 9.20 -21.15 22.16
C ARG A 23 10.46 -21.47 21.34
N SER A 24 11.14 -20.48 20.77
CA SER A 24 12.45 -20.65 20.12
C SER A 24 13.57 -20.93 21.12
N ASN A 25 13.34 -20.70 22.42
CA ASN A 25 14.35 -20.75 23.48
C ASN A 25 15.47 -19.71 23.34
N GLU A 26 15.33 -18.73 22.45
CA GLU A 26 16.24 -17.59 22.39
C GLU A 26 15.96 -16.60 23.52
N LYS A 27 17.02 -15.89 23.95
CA LYS A 27 16.87 -14.77 24.89
C LYS A 27 16.17 -13.63 24.18
N ILE A 28 15.22 -12.99 24.85
CA ILE A 28 14.46 -11.88 24.31
C ILE A 28 14.68 -10.63 25.17
N LEU A 29 15.04 -9.53 24.53
CA LEU A 29 15.09 -8.20 25.13
C LEU A 29 13.91 -7.36 24.64
N ILE A 30 13.22 -6.70 25.56
CA ILE A 30 12.01 -5.92 25.29
C ILE A 30 12.24 -4.49 25.71
N TYR A 31 12.15 -3.56 24.77
CA TYR A 31 12.04 -2.14 25.08
C TYR A 31 10.58 -1.69 24.93
N GLU A 32 10.03 -1.14 26.00
CA GLU A 32 8.71 -0.49 26.00
C GLU A 32 8.87 0.88 26.66
N ARG A 33 8.25 1.91 26.07
CA ARG A 33 8.36 3.31 26.54
C ARG A 33 7.93 3.45 27.99
N PHE A 34 6.92 2.66 28.38
CA PHE A 34 6.38 2.57 29.72
C PHE A 34 6.63 1.15 30.24
N ALA A 35 7.83 0.91 30.78
CA ALA A 35 8.35 -0.40 31.16
C ALA A 35 7.37 -1.23 32.02
N GLU A 36 6.61 -0.58 32.90
CA GLU A 36 5.60 -1.20 33.76
C GLU A 36 4.53 -1.96 32.97
N LYS A 37 4.22 -1.53 31.73
CA LYS A 37 3.25 -2.20 30.86
C LYS A 37 3.76 -3.53 30.31
N ALA A 38 5.08 -3.74 30.29
CA ALA A 38 5.71 -4.95 29.77
C ALA A 38 6.23 -5.88 30.87
N MET A 39 6.15 -5.51 32.15
CA MET A 39 6.67 -6.31 33.27
C MET A 39 6.09 -7.73 33.32
N TYR A 40 4.81 -7.91 32.97
CA TYR A 40 4.18 -9.23 32.94
C TYR A 40 4.76 -10.18 31.88
N LEU A 41 5.55 -9.65 30.94
CA LEU A 41 6.24 -10.45 29.93
C LEU A 41 7.58 -10.96 30.41
N VAL A 42 8.16 -10.46 31.51
CA VAL A 42 9.50 -10.83 32.00
C VAL A 42 9.50 -12.20 32.68
N ASP A 43 10.49 -13.02 32.34
CA ASP A 43 10.73 -14.34 32.96
C ASP A 43 12.20 -14.78 32.77
N ALA A 44 12.47 -16.09 32.82
CA ALA A 44 13.81 -16.64 32.65
C ALA A 44 14.44 -16.39 31.26
N SER A 45 13.62 -16.27 30.20
CA SER A 45 14.09 -16.05 28.82
C SER A 45 13.81 -14.64 28.29
N THR A 46 13.05 -13.81 29.02
CA THR A 46 12.72 -12.44 28.63
C THR A 46 13.14 -11.40 29.66
N LYS A 47 13.74 -10.31 29.20
CA LYS A 47 14.11 -9.17 30.05
C LYS A 47 13.68 -7.84 29.43
N LEU A 48 13.48 -6.84 30.28
CA LEU A 48 13.32 -5.46 29.83
C LEU A 48 14.70 -4.87 29.54
N ALA A 49 14.80 -4.14 28.45
CA ALA A 49 15.93 -3.31 28.12
C ALA A 49 15.67 -1.88 28.62
N ASP A 50 16.71 -1.20 29.11
CA ASP A 50 16.64 0.16 29.62
C ASP A 50 16.54 1.19 28.49
N SER A 51 16.97 0.81 27.28
CA SER A 51 16.99 1.71 26.12
C SER A 51 16.93 0.97 24.77
N ILE A 52 16.58 1.70 23.71
CA ILE A 52 16.69 1.22 22.32
C ILE A 52 18.15 0.90 21.95
N ASP A 53 19.11 1.66 22.49
CA ASP A 53 20.54 1.43 22.27
C ASP A 53 20.99 0.04 22.80
N GLU A 54 20.47 -0.38 23.96
CA GLU A 54 20.72 -1.72 24.49
C GLU A 54 20.19 -2.81 23.55
N ILE A 55 19.00 -2.63 22.97
CA ILE A 55 18.43 -3.56 21.97
C ILE A 55 19.37 -3.65 20.76
N VAL A 56 19.74 -2.51 20.16
CA VAL A 56 20.56 -2.44 18.95
C VAL A 56 21.96 -3.04 19.18
N LYS A 57 22.53 -2.88 20.37
CA LYS A 57 23.85 -3.44 20.74
C LYS A 57 23.85 -4.95 20.94
N ASN A 58 22.78 -5.51 21.51
CA ASN A 58 22.76 -6.90 21.95
C ASN A 58 21.98 -7.85 21.03
N CYS A 59 21.20 -7.33 20.08
CA CYS A 59 20.33 -8.15 19.24
C CYS A 59 20.81 -8.25 17.78
N THR A 60 20.63 -9.44 17.18
CA THR A 60 20.83 -9.67 15.73
C THR A 60 19.53 -9.55 14.94
N VAL A 61 18.39 -9.79 15.59
CA VAL A 61 17.05 -9.66 15.00
C VAL A 61 16.24 -8.74 15.90
N VAL A 62 15.60 -7.74 15.32
CA VAL A 62 14.83 -6.74 16.08
C VAL A 62 13.44 -6.57 15.47
N PHE A 63 12.42 -6.89 16.26
CA PHE A 63 11.03 -6.65 15.92
C PHE A 63 10.64 -5.19 16.22
N LEU A 64 10.16 -4.48 15.20
CA LEU A 64 9.64 -3.12 15.31
C LEU A 64 8.11 -3.19 15.47
N CYS A 65 7.66 -3.10 16.72
CA CYS A 65 6.27 -3.31 17.15
C CYS A 65 5.59 -2.03 17.64
N VAL A 66 6.13 -0.87 17.30
CA VAL A 66 5.52 0.44 17.60
C VAL A 66 4.40 0.78 16.61
N LYS A 67 3.57 1.78 16.95
CA LYS A 67 2.55 2.29 16.04
C LYS A 67 3.18 2.92 14.80
N PRO A 68 2.49 2.90 13.63
CA PRO A 68 3.00 3.49 12.38
C PRO A 68 3.47 4.94 12.53
N ASP A 69 2.75 5.75 13.33
CA ASP A 69 3.04 7.18 13.51
C ASP A 69 4.33 7.44 14.30
N SER A 70 4.78 6.48 15.11
CA SER A 70 6.03 6.58 15.90
C SER A 70 7.23 5.95 15.19
N MET A 71 7.02 5.38 13.99
CA MET A 71 8.07 4.61 13.32
C MET A 71 9.21 5.47 12.79
N GLU A 72 8.91 6.67 12.28
CA GLU A 72 9.93 7.58 11.73
C GLU A 72 10.91 8.04 12.82
N GLU A 73 10.38 8.51 13.96
CA GLU A 73 11.17 8.90 15.13
C GLU A 73 12.06 7.75 15.60
N LEU A 74 11.52 6.52 15.67
CA LEU A 74 12.27 5.34 16.05
C LEU A 74 13.42 5.04 15.08
N LEU A 75 13.17 5.10 13.78
CA LEU A 75 14.19 4.82 12.78
C LEU A 75 15.30 5.88 12.78
N GLU A 76 14.97 7.15 12.99
CA GLU A 76 15.99 8.21 13.14
C GLU A 76 16.84 8.01 14.40
N GLN A 77 16.25 7.58 15.52
CA GLN A 77 17.02 7.20 16.71
C GLN A 77 17.99 6.03 16.42
N ILE A 78 17.51 4.96 15.78
CA ILE A 78 18.32 3.79 15.41
C ILE A 78 19.46 4.18 14.45
N LYS A 79 19.17 5.05 13.48
CA LYS A 79 20.15 5.55 12.51
C LYS A 79 21.30 6.31 13.18
N VAL A 80 20.99 7.18 14.14
CA VAL A 80 22.01 7.94 14.91
C VAL A 80 22.92 6.99 15.70
N MET A 81 22.37 5.88 16.21
CA MET A 81 23.12 4.86 16.95
C MET A 81 24.07 4.02 16.07
N ARG A 82 24.15 4.31 14.75
CA ARG A 82 24.93 3.56 13.75
C ARG A 82 24.65 2.06 13.79
N ALA A 83 23.38 1.67 13.87
CA ALA A 83 22.98 0.27 13.75
C ALA A 83 23.65 -0.34 12.51
N SER A 84 24.50 -1.35 12.71
CA SER A 84 25.25 -1.96 11.62
C SER A 84 24.32 -2.67 10.64
N THR A 85 24.82 -2.91 9.43
CA THR A 85 24.20 -3.73 8.37
C THR A 85 23.88 -5.17 8.79
N GLU A 86 24.24 -5.58 10.01
CA GLU A 86 24.04 -6.94 10.50
C GLU A 86 22.70 -7.17 11.18
N ILE A 87 21.97 -6.12 11.60
CA ILE A 87 20.68 -6.31 12.27
C ILE A 87 19.59 -6.55 11.22
N LEU A 88 18.87 -7.66 11.37
CA LEU A 88 17.63 -7.92 10.65
C LEU A 88 16.45 -7.28 11.40
N PHE A 89 15.85 -6.26 10.80
CA PHE A 89 14.65 -5.60 11.32
C PHE A 89 13.39 -6.24 10.76
N ILE A 90 12.48 -6.65 11.64
CA ILE A 90 11.17 -7.20 11.28
C ILE A 90 10.09 -6.23 11.74
N THR A 91 9.46 -5.52 10.82
CA THR A 91 8.39 -4.57 11.14
C THR A 91 7.01 -5.19 10.98
N ILE A 92 6.12 -4.86 11.92
CA ILE A 92 4.69 -5.22 11.88
C ILE A 92 3.76 -4.00 11.72
N ALA A 93 4.32 -2.83 11.44
CA ALA A 93 3.55 -1.61 11.34
C ALA A 93 2.68 -1.62 10.07
N ALA A 94 1.37 -1.42 10.26
CA ALA A 94 0.43 -1.28 9.16
C ALA A 94 0.72 0.00 8.33
N GLY A 95 0.55 -0.10 7.01
CA GLY A 95 0.62 1.07 6.12
C GLY A 95 2.01 1.68 5.90
N LYS A 96 3.10 1.01 6.29
CA LYS A 96 4.46 1.48 5.97
C LYS A 96 5.12 0.47 5.04
N LYS A 97 5.45 0.89 3.82
CA LYS A 97 6.14 0.05 2.82
C LYS A 97 7.61 -0.12 3.15
N ILE A 98 8.27 -1.15 2.62
CA ILE A 98 9.73 -1.34 2.76
C ILE A 98 10.51 -0.07 2.38
N GLU A 99 10.11 0.58 1.29
CA GLU A 99 10.74 1.82 0.80
C GLU A 99 10.84 2.90 1.89
N PHE A 100 9.84 3.03 2.77
CA PHE A 100 9.88 3.99 3.88
C PHE A 100 11.05 3.72 4.83
N TYR A 101 11.35 2.45 5.13
CA TYR A 101 12.43 2.06 6.03
C TYR A 101 13.80 2.21 5.36
N GLU A 102 13.93 1.72 4.12
CA GLU A 102 15.18 1.78 3.36
C GLU A 102 15.56 3.24 3.00
N ASN A 103 14.60 4.15 2.86
CA ASN A 103 14.90 5.56 2.66
C ASN A 103 15.54 6.23 3.90
N ILE A 104 15.17 5.79 5.11
CA ILE A 104 15.73 6.32 6.36
C ILE A 104 17.06 5.65 6.70
N ILE A 105 17.12 4.32 6.58
CA ILE A 105 18.31 3.49 6.84
C ILE A 105 18.65 2.68 5.58
N LYS A 106 19.41 3.29 4.66
CA LYS A 106 19.72 2.74 3.32
C LYS A 106 20.31 1.35 3.30
N GLU A 107 21.17 1.04 4.26
CA GLU A 107 21.85 -0.26 4.35
C GLU A 107 21.12 -1.25 5.31
N GLY A 108 19.96 -0.86 5.83
CA GLY A 108 19.20 -1.68 6.77
C GLY A 108 18.55 -2.88 6.08
N LYS A 109 18.52 -4.02 6.79
CA LYS A 109 17.80 -5.23 6.36
C LYS A 109 16.39 -5.19 6.94
N PHE A 110 15.38 -4.89 6.13
CA PHE A 110 14.00 -4.79 6.58
C PHE A 110 13.12 -5.89 6.00
N ILE A 111 12.38 -6.57 6.86
CA ILE A 111 11.31 -7.48 6.51
C ILE A 111 10.01 -6.87 7.01
N ARG A 112 9.03 -6.78 6.12
CA ARG A 112 7.68 -6.34 6.47
C ARG A 112 6.80 -7.57 6.70
N VAL A 113 6.13 -7.58 7.84
CA VAL A 113 5.20 -8.65 8.22
C VAL A 113 3.84 -8.05 8.54
N MET A 114 2.78 -8.69 8.07
CA MET A 114 1.42 -8.40 8.49
C MET A 114 0.85 -9.61 9.24
N PRO A 115 0.96 -9.65 10.58
CA PRO A 115 0.29 -10.67 11.39
C PRO A 115 -1.18 -10.32 11.60
N ASN A 116 -1.92 -11.23 12.24
CA ASN A 116 -3.30 -11.00 12.66
C ASN A 116 -3.54 -11.41 14.12
N MET A 117 -4.72 -11.06 14.64
CA MET A 117 -5.06 -11.21 16.07
C MET A 117 -4.88 -12.64 16.62
N PRO A 118 -5.26 -13.74 15.90
CA PRO A 118 -5.03 -15.10 16.37
C PRO A 118 -3.57 -15.50 16.65
N ALA A 119 -2.59 -14.66 16.27
CA ALA A 119 -1.20 -14.82 16.68
C ALA A 119 -1.03 -14.95 18.21
N ALA A 120 -1.90 -14.30 18.99
CA ALA A 120 -1.86 -14.34 20.45
C ALA A 120 -2.06 -15.74 21.06
N ILE A 121 -2.63 -16.67 20.29
CA ILE A 121 -2.85 -18.07 20.70
C ILE A 121 -2.08 -19.06 19.81
N GLY A 122 -1.15 -18.57 18.97
CA GLY A 122 -0.37 -19.41 18.07
C GLY A 122 -1.12 -19.92 16.84
N CYS A 123 -2.31 -19.40 16.55
CA CYS A 123 -3.12 -19.77 15.38
C CYS A 123 -3.21 -18.62 14.37
N GLY A 124 -2.21 -17.74 14.36
CA GLY A 124 -2.14 -16.60 13.47
C GLY A 124 -1.98 -16.98 12.00
N MET A 125 -2.22 -16.01 11.15
CA MET A 125 -1.75 -16.00 9.77
C MET A 125 -0.96 -14.72 9.55
N SER A 126 0.27 -14.87 9.06
CA SER A 126 1.14 -13.76 8.74
C SER A 126 1.44 -13.74 7.24
N THR A 127 1.54 -12.55 6.68
CA THR A 127 2.13 -12.36 5.34
C THR A 127 3.47 -11.65 5.49
N ILE A 128 4.49 -12.14 4.80
CA ILE A 128 5.86 -11.63 4.90
C ILE A 128 6.37 -11.21 3.52
N TYR A 129 7.02 -10.04 3.48
CA TYR A 129 7.71 -9.51 2.31
C TYR A 129 9.10 -9.04 2.73
N LYS A 130 10.12 -9.41 1.96
CA LYS A 130 11.51 -9.03 2.23
C LYS A 130 11.90 -7.77 1.47
N GLY A 131 12.70 -6.91 2.10
CA GLY A 131 13.31 -5.75 1.45
C GLY A 131 14.52 -6.09 0.59
N SER A 132 15.08 -5.06 -0.03
CA SER A 132 16.12 -5.14 -1.05
C SER A 132 17.42 -5.71 -0.51
N ASN A 133 17.76 -5.38 0.74
CA ASN A 133 19.01 -5.79 1.39
C ASN A 133 18.92 -7.14 2.13
N VAL A 134 17.77 -7.81 2.07
CA VAL A 134 17.49 -9.03 2.86
C VAL A 134 17.85 -10.27 2.05
N SER A 135 18.71 -11.12 2.62
CA SER A 135 19.07 -12.42 2.05
C SER A 135 17.93 -13.45 2.18
N GLU A 136 17.99 -14.54 1.41
CA GLU A 136 17.02 -15.64 1.59
C GLU A 136 17.16 -16.31 2.97
N GLU A 137 18.37 -16.38 3.52
CA GLU A 137 18.60 -16.90 4.87
C GLU A 137 17.93 -16.02 5.95
N ASP A 138 18.07 -14.70 5.82
CA ASP A 138 17.38 -13.74 6.69
C ASP A 138 15.85 -13.89 6.60
N LEU A 139 15.32 -14.08 5.39
CA LEU A 139 13.88 -14.31 5.18
C LEU A 139 13.41 -15.62 5.83
N LEU A 140 14.14 -16.72 5.64
CA LEU A 140 13.81 -18.02 6.24
C LEU A 140 13.82 -17.94 7.77
N LYS A 141 14.80 -17.24 8.35
CA LYS A 141 14.86 -16.99 9.79
C LYS A 141 13.65 -16.20 10.30
N ALA A 142 13.23 -15.16 9.58
CA ALA A 142 12.01 -14.42 9.94
C ALA A 142 10.74 -15.28 9.81
N VAL A 143 10.64 -16.11 8.77
CA VAL A 143 9.54 -17.08 8.60
C VAL A 143 9.48 -18.06 9.78
N GLU A 144 10.63 -18.57 10.23
CA GLU A 144 10.71 -19.45 11.41
C GLU A 144 10.11 -18.77 12.65
N TYR A 145 10.53 -17.53 12.93
CA TYR A 145 9.98 -16.80 14.08
C TYR A 145 8.47 -16.59 13.97
N MET A 146 7.99 -16.19 12.79
CA MET A 146 6.55 -15.98 12.58
C MET A 146 5.75 -17.29 12.65
N ASN A 147 6.37 -18.44 12.37
CA ASN A 147 5.71 -19.74 12.50
C ASN A 147 5.50 -20.18 13.96
N TYR A 148 6.21 -19.59 14.93
CA TYR A 148 5.87 -19.77 16.34
C TYR A 148 4.57 -19.06 16.74
N VAL A 149 3.98 -18.22 15.90
CA VAL A 149 2.69 -17.57 16.21
C VAL A 149 1.57 -17.95 15.24
N GLY A 150 1.83 -18.84 14.29
CA GLY A 150 0.84 -19.22 13.29
C GLY A 150 1.45 -19.76 12.01
N LYS A 151 0.73 -19.64 10.89
CA LYS A 151 1.29 -19.90 9.56
C LYS A 151 1.76 -18.60 8.90
N THR A 152 2.75 -18.72 8.02
CA THR A 152 3.34 -17.58 7.30
C THR A 152 3.30 -17.82 5.80
N LEU A 153 2.78 -16.84 5.06
CA LEU A 153 2.82 -16.80 3.59
C LEU A 153 3.85 -15.77 3.12
N VAL A 154 4.86 -16.23 2.38
CA VAL A 154 5.81 -15.35 1.69
C VAL A 154 5.18 -14.80 0.42
N VAL A 155 5.26 -13.49 0.22
CA VAL A 155 4.90 -12.84 -1.04
C VAL A 155 6.14 -12.23 -1.69
N HIS A 156 6.20 -12.24 -3.01
CA HIS A 156 7.31 -11.69 -3.80
C HIS A 156 7.03 -10.29 -4.36
N ASP A 157 5.80 -9.81 -4.21
CA ASP A 157 5.38 -8.45 -4.55
C ASP A 157 4.72 -7.83 -3.32
N GLU A 158 5.27 -6.70 -2.85
CA GLU A 158 4.75 -5.98 -1.69
C GLU A 158 3.30 -5.53 -1.90
N PHE A 159 2.88 -5.28 -3.14
CA PHE A 159 1.50 -4.89 -3.44
C PHE A 159 0.48 -5.96 -3.02
N LEU A 160 0.86 -7.24 -3.08
CA LEU A 160 0.03 -8.36 -2.63
C LEU A 160 -0.21 -8.33 -1.11
N MET A 161 0.59 -7.59 -0.34
CA MET A 161 0.33 -7.38 1.08
C MET A 161 -1.03 -6.69 1.32
N ASN A 162 -1.53 -5.88 0.39
CA ASN A 162 -2.83 -5.22 0.55
C ASN A 162 -4.00 -6.21 0.52
N ILE A 163 -3.98 -7.16 -0.43
CA ILE A 163 -5.06 -8.16 -0.52
C ILE A 163 -4.94 -9.20 0.58
N THR A 164 -3.73 -9.63 0.93
CA THR A 164 -3.52 -10.56 2.05
C THR A 164 -3.89 -9.93 3.40
N THR A 165 -3.62 -8.63 3.60
CA THR A 165 -4.09 -7.88 4.78
C THR A 165 -5.62 -7.84 4.85
N ALA A 166 -6.29 -7.63 3.72
CA ALA A 166 -7.75 -7.64 3.66
C ALA A 166 -8.33 -9.02 4.02
N ILE A 167 -7.72 -10.11 3.53
CA ILE A 167 -8.17 -11.48 3.79
C ILE A 167 -7.80 -11.93 5.21
N ALA A 168 -6.52 -11.95 5.56
CA ALA A 168 -6.01 -12.53 6.80
C ALA A 168 -5.99 -11.55 7.98
N GLY A 169 -5.70 -10.27 7.71
CA GLY A 169 -5.65 -9.23 8.75
C GLY A 169 -7.05 -8.80 9.21
N SER A 170 -7.95 -8.50 8.26
CA SER A 170 -9.33 -8.09 8.56
C SER A 170 -10.28 -9.27 8.73
N GLY A 171 -9.97 -10.43 8.12
CA GLY A 171 -10.78 -11.64 8.14
C GLY A 171 -11.31 -12.08 9.51
N PRO A 172 -10.53 -12.04 10.61
CA PRO A 172 -11.03 -12.41 11.93
C PRO A 172 -12.30 -11.66 12.33
N ALA A 173 -12.42 -10.37 12.02
CA ALA A 173 -13.63 -9.59 12.31
C ALA A 173 -14.83 -10.03 11.45
N PHE A 174 -14.60 -10.38 10.18
CA PHE A 174 -15.65 -10.90 9.30
C PHE A 174 -16.16 -12.26 9.82
N ILE A 175 -15.24 -13.11 10.28
CA ILE A 175 -15.58 -14.41 10.89
C ILE A 175 -16.31 -14.23 12.22
N PHE A 176 -15.94 -13.25 13.05
CA PHE A 176 -16.69 -12.97 14.29
C PHE A 176 -18.11 -12.50 14.00
N LEU A 177 -18.32 -11.71 12.94
CA LEU A 177 -19.67 -11.32 12.51
C LEU A 177 -20.48 -12.54 12.07
N PHE A 178 -19.87 -13.48 11.35
CA PHE A 178 -20.51 -14.73 10.94
C PHE A 178 -20.85 -15.63 12.15
N ILE A 179 -19.90 -15.83 13.08
CA ILE A 179 -20.12 -16.55 14.34
C ILE A 179 -21.28 -15.94 15.12
N LYS A 180 -21.32 -14.61 15.24
CA LYS A 180 -22.40 -13.90 15.91
C LYS A 180 -23.75 -14.20 15.27
N ALA A 181 -23.85 -14.17 13.93
CA ALA A 181 -25.09 -14.47 13.22
C ALA A 181 -25.58 -15.92 13.46
N LEU A 182 -24.65 -16.88 13.51
CA LEU A 182 -24.95 -18.28 13.85
C LEU A 182 -25.45 -18.41 15.30
N ILE A 183 -24.78 -17.76 16.25
CA ILE A 183 -25.17 -17.77 17.67
C ILE A 183 -26.56 -17.17 17.85
N ASP A 184 -26.79 -15.97 17.31
CA ASP A 184 -28.07 -15.27 17.42
C ASP A 184 -29.22 -16.10 16.82
N THR A 185 -28.95 -16.81 15.71
CA THR A 185 -29.93 -17.70 15.07
C THR A 185 -30.18 -18.95 15.91
N GLY A 186 -29.12 -19.56 16.47
CA GLY A 186 -29.24 -20.69 17.38
C GLY A 186 -30.11 -20.36 18.60
N ILE A 187 -29.88 -19.20 19.21
CA ILE A 187 -30.67 -18.71 20.35
C ILE A 187 -32.14 -18.52 19.99
N LYS A 188 -32.43 -17.91 18.83
CA LYS A 188 -33.81 -17.75 18.33
C LYS A 188 -34.53 -19.09 18.12
N ASN A 189 -33.78 -20.18 17.95
CA ASN A 189 -34.31 -21.52 17.75
C ASN A 189 -34.13 -22.43 18.99
N GLY A 190 -33.89 -21.82 20.17
CA GLY A 190 -33.95 -22.52 21.45
C GLY A 190 -32.62 -23.04 22.01
N LEU A 191 -31.48 -22.74 21.37
CA LEU A 191 -30.18 -23.03 21.96
C LEU A 191 -29.82 -22.02 23.06
N SER A 192 -29.04 -22.47 24.05
CA SER A 192 -28.35 -21.53 24.93
C SER A 192 -27.25 -20.78 24.16
N TYR A 193 -26.82 -19.63 24.68
CA TYR A 193 -25.68 -18.90 24.09
C TYR A 193 -24.42 -19.76 24.04
N ASP A 194 -24.13 -20.50 25.11
CA ASP A 194 -22.91 -21.31 25.21
C ASP A 194 -22.94 -22.49 24.24
N ASP A 195 -24.08 -23.18 24.10
CA ASP A 195 -24.24 -24.27 23.12
C ASP A 195 -24.14 -23.75 21.68
N ALA A 196 -24.78 -22.62 21.37
CA ALA A 196 -24.71 -22.04 20.03
C ALA A 196 -23.28 -21.58 19.70
N LYS A 197 -22.57 -21.02 20.68
CA LYS A 197 -21.18 -20.56 20.53
C LYS A 197 -20.21 -21.72 20.31
N ILE A 198 -20.30 -22.79 21.12
CA ILE A 198 -19.39 -23.93 20.94
C ILE A 198 -19.63 -24.62 19.59
N LEU A 199 -20.89 -24.77 19.17
CA LEU A 199 -21.24 -25.32 17.85
C LEU A 199 -20.67 -24.46 16.71
N ALA A 200 -20.91 -23.16 16.73
CA ALA A 200 -20.45 -22.25 15.67
C ALA A 200 -18.92 -22.21 15.57
N CYS A 201 -18.22 -22.06 16.70
CA CYS A 201 -16.76 -22.00 16.73
C CYS A 201 -16.13 -23.34 16.32
N GLN A 202 -16.61 -24.46 16.88
CA GLN A 202 -16.02 -25.77 16.58
C GLN A 202 -16.26 -26.17 15.12
N MET A 203 -17.42 -25.85 14.56
CA MET A 203 -17.72 -26.06 13.15
C MET A 203 -16.72 -25.30 12.26
N LEU A 204 -16.48 -24.02 12.52
CA LEU A 204 -15.52 -23.24 11.72
C LEU A 204 -14.09 -23.74 11.84
N ILE A 205 -13.65 -24.13 13.05
CA ILE A 205 -12.32 -24.71 13.27
C ILE A 205 -12.18 -26.00 12.46
N GLY A 206 -13.16 -26.90 12.55
CA GLY A 206 -13.17 -28.18 11.85
C GLY A 206 -13.19 -28.03 10.33
N SER A 207 -14.09 -27.18 9.81
CA SER A 207 -14.22 -26.93 8.38
C SER A 207 -12.97 -26.29 7.78
N ALA A 208 -12.37 -25.30 8.46
CA ALA A 208 -11.14 -24.67 8.00
C ALA A 208 -9.97 -25.67 7.99
N LYS A 209 -9.80 -26.44 9.07
CA LYS A 209 -8.75 -27.47 9.14
C LYS A 209 -8.93 -28.54 8.06
N TYR A 210 -10.15 -29.04 7.89
CA TYR A 210 -10.46 -30.03 6.86
C TYR A 210 -10.13 -29.50 5.47
N ALA A 211 -10.59 -28.28 5.13
CA ALA A 211 -10.32 -27.67 3.83
C ALA A 211 -8.81 -27.50 3.55
N MET A 212 -7.99 -27.24 4.58
CA MET A 212 -6.53 -27.13 4.41
C MET A 212 -5.82 -28.47 4.17
N GLU A 213 -6.44 -29.60 4.52
CA GLU A 213 -5.87 -30.95 4.39
C GLU A 213 -6.33 -31.66 3.11
N GLN A 214 -7.36 -31.15 2.42
CA GLN A 214 -7.88 -31.75 1.19
C GLN A 214 -7.22 -31.18 -0.06
N GLU A 215 -6.96 -32.04 -1.06
CA GLU A 215 -6.50 -31.64 -2.39
C GLU A 215 -7.63 -31.16 -3.29
N SER A 216 -8.88 -31.51 -2.96
CA SER A 216 -10.05 -31.14 -3.75
C SER A 216 -10.30 -29.63 -3.72
N ASP A 217 -10.78 -29.09 -4.84
CA ASP A 217 -11.26 -27.70 -4.91
C ASP A 217 -12.48 -27.47 -3.99
N MET A 218 -12.76 -26.20 -3.70
CA MET A 218 -13.82 -25.82 -2.77
C MET A 218 -15.22 -26.24 -3.25
N ASP A 219 -15.49 -26.23 -4.56
CA ASP A 219 -16.79 -26.63 -5.11
C ASP A 219 -17.05 -28.13 -4.89
N LYS A 220 -16.03 -28.96 -5.02
CA LYS A 220 -16.09 -30.39 -4.68
C LYS A 220 -16.30 -30.61 -3.19
N LEU A 221 -15.61 -29.86 -2.34
CA LEU A 221 -15.81 -29.97 -0.89
C LEU A 221 -17.25 -29.59 -0.50
N ILE A 222 -17.78 -28.49 -1.04
CA ILE A 222 -19.17 -28.06 -0.81
C ILE A 222 -20.15 -29.13 -1.29
N SER A 223 -20.00 -29.63 -2.53
CA SER A 223 -20.92 -30.62 -3.09
C SER A 223 -20.88 -31.96 -2.35
N SER A 224 -19.74 -32.36 -1.78
CA SER A 224 -19.63 -33.60 -0.99
C SER A 224 -20.48 -33.63 0.28
N ILE A 225 -20.89 -32.47 0.80
CA ILE A 225 -21.73 -32.34 2.01
C ILE A 225 -23.20 -32.03 1.64
N CYS A 226 -23.45 -31.62 0.40
CA CYS A 226 -24.78 -31.27 -0.10
C CYS A 226 -25.50 -32.50 -0.66
N SER A 227 -26.07 -33.32 0.22
CA SER A 227 -26.94 -34.42 -0.22
C SER A 227 -28.21 -33.89 -0.93
N PRO A 228 -28.72 -34.55 -1.99
CA PRO A 228 -29.98 -34.18 -2.62
C PRO A 228 -31.12 -34.09 -1.59
N ASN A 229 -31.89 -33.00 -1.62
CA ASN A 229 -32.96 -32.68 -0.67
C ASN A 229 -32.52 -32.62 0.82
N GLY A 230 -31.22 -32.46 1.09
CA GLY A 230 -30.68 -32.32 2.44
C GLY A 230 -30.77 -30.89 2.98
N THR A 231 -30.56 -30.74 4.29
CA THR A 231 -30.55 -29.43 4.95
C THR A 231 -29.46 -28.50 4.42
N THR A 232 -28.30 -29.06 4.06
CA THR A 232 -27.14 -28.29 3.59
C THR A 232 -27.41 -27.63 2.24
N ILE A 233 -28.03 -28.34 1.29
CA ILE A 233 -28.27 -27.79 -0.05
C ILE A 233 -29.28 -26.65 -0.03
N GLU A 234 -30.32 -26.74 0.82
CA GLU A 234 -31.27 -25.63 1.03
C GLU A 234 -30.57 -24.39 1.59
N GLY A 235 -29.66 -24.57 2.56
CA GLY A 235 -28.84 -23.48 3.08
C GLY A 235 -27.94 -22.83 2.02
N ILE A 236 -27.25 -23.63 1.20
CA ILE A 236 -26.41 -23.14 0.11
C ILE A 236 -27.23 -22.39 -0.95
N ASN A 237 -28.40 -22.91 -1.31
CA ASN A 237 -29.30 -22.26 -2.27
C ASN A 237 -29.74 -20.88 -1.77
N MET A 238 -30.07 -20.76 -0.47
CA MET A 238 -30.42 -19.48 0.14
C MET A 238 -29.26 -18.48 0.13
N LEU A 239 -28.03 -18.93 0.41
CA LEU A 239 -26.84 -18.06 0.34
C LEU A 239 -26.58 -17.57 -1.08
N LYS A 240 -26.68 -18.48 -2.08
CA LYS A 240 -26.50 -18.14 -3.49
C LYS A 240 -27.57 -17.20 -4.01
N ALA A 241 -28.84 -17.40 -3.62
CA ALA A 241 -29.95 -16.54 -4.00
C ALA A 241 -29.78 -15.09 -3.49
N HIS A 242 -28.97 -14.88 -2.45
CA HIS A 242 -28.66 -13.56 -1.89
C HIS A 242 -27.24 -13.08 -2.22
N ASP A 243 -26.61 -13.66 -3.24
CA ASP A 243 -25.34 -13.20 -3.81
C ASP A 243 -24.21 -13.12 -2.76
N PHE A 244 -24.14 -14.13 -1.88
CA PHE A 244 -23.21 -14.18 -0.76
C PHE A 244 -21.74 -14.00 -1.19
N GLU A 245 -21.33 -14.60 -2.31
CA GLU A 245 -19.96 -14.51 -2.83
C GLU A 245 -19.58 -13.05 -3.16
N ASN A 246 -20.48 -12.31 -3.81
CA ASN A 246 -20.28 -10.90 -4.11
C ASN A 246 -20.25 -10.02 -2.84
N ILE A 247 -21.03 -10.35 -1.82
CA ILE A 247 -20.97 -9.64 -0.52
C ILE A 247 -19.58 -9.81 0.10
N VAL A 248 -19.04 -11.04 0.09
CA VAL A 248 -17.69 -11.33 0.59
C VAL A 248 -16.63 -10.60 -0.23
N GLU A 249 -16.73 -10.64 -1.57
CA GLU A 249 -15.82 -9.92 -2.47
C GLU A 249 -15.79 -8.43 -2.14
N LYS A 250 -16.97 -7.78 -2.06
CA LYS A 250 -17.08 -6.35 -1.74
C LYS A 250 -16.47 -6.00 -0.39
N ALA A 251 -16.67 -6.84 0.63
CA ALA A 251 -16.07 -6.63 1.95
C ALA A 251 -14.53 -6.68 1.89
N VAL A 252 -13.97 -7.67 1.19
CA VAL A 252 -12.52 -7.82 1.02
C VAL A 252 -11.94 -6.67 0.19
N VAL A 253 -12.60 -6.28 -0.91
CA VAL A 253 -12.16 -5.17 -1.76
C VAL A 253 -12.20 -3.83 -0.99
N ALA A 254 -13.22 -3.60 -0.16
CA ALA A 254 -13.29 -2.41 0.68
C ALA A 254 -12.14 -2.37 1.70
N ALA A 255 -11.83 -3.48 2.36
CA ALA A 255 -10.70 -3.58 3.28
C ALA A 255 -9.34 -3.39 2.57
N LYS A 256 -9.17 -3.96 1.36
CA LYS A 256 -7.99 -3.76 0.52
C LYS A 256 -7.82 -2.28 0.16
N LYS A 257 -8.90 -1.61 -0.26
CA LYS A 257 -8.88 -0.18 -0.59
C LYS A 257 -8.40 0.63 0.62
N ARG A 258 -8.92 0.34 1.81
CA ARG A 258 -8.49 1.02 3.04
C ARG A 258 -7.01 0.77 3.37
N SER A 259 -6.51 -0.46 3.16
CA SER A 259 -5.08 -0.79 3.33
C SER A 259 -4.19 0.04 2.41
N ILE A 260 -4.62 0.26 1.17
CA ILE A 260 -3.90 1.11 0.21
C ILE A 260 -3.91 2.57 0.69
N GLU A 261 -5.08 3.11 1.05
CA GLU A 261 -5.21 4.47 1.57
C GLU A 261 -4.30 4.71 2.77
N MET A 262 -4.29 3.79 3.75
CA MET A 262 -3.42 3.88 4.94
C MET A 262 -1.94 3.83 4.58
N SER A 263 -1.58 3.13 3.50
CA SER A 263 -0.20 3.08 3.01
C SER A 263 0.23 4.37 2.32
N SER A 264 -0.70 5.02 1.63
CA SER A 264 -0.47 6.31 0.97
C SER A 264 -0.50 7.50 1.93
N SER A 265 -1.35 7.45 2.96
CA SER A 265 -1.50 8.52 3.97
C SER A 265 -0.26 8.67 4.87
N ASN A 266 0.57 7.64 4.94
CA ASN A 266 1.72 7.54 5.85
C ASN A 266 3.06 7.36 5.11
N SER A 267 3.06 7.28 3.79
CA SER A 267 4.25 7.63 3.03
C SER A 267 4.32 9.15 2.96
N ASN A 268 5.53 9.73 3.01
CA ASN A 268 5.76 11.00 2.35
C ASN A 268 5.47 10.79 0.85
N SER A 269 4.18 10.73 0.48
CA SER A 269 3.75 10.77 -0.90
C SER A 269 4.23 12.10 -1.41
N CYS A 270 5.10 12.06 -2.41
CA CYS A 270 5.39 13.23 -3.23
C CYS A 270 4.06 13.61 -3.89
N GLU A 271 3.27 14.43 -3.18
CA GLU A 271 2.09 15.07 -3.70
C GLU A 271 2.59 16.29 -4.46
N VAL A 272 2.32 16.30 -5.75
CA VAL A 272 2.85 17.31 -6.66
C VAL A 272 1.68 18.00 -7.34
N GLU A 273 1.62 19.32 -7.17
CA GLU A 273 0.77 20.15 -8.02
C GLU A 273 1.61 20.66 -9.19
N ILE A 274 1.10 20.50 -10.41
CA ILE A 274 1.76 21.01 -11.62
C ILE A 274 0.79 21.93 -12.34
N TYR A 275 1.19 23.18 -12.50
CA TYR A 275 0.48 24.15 -13.34
C TYR A 275 1.19 24.25 -14.67
N THR A 276 0.43 24.26 -15.76
CA THR A 276 1.03 24.20 -17.11
C THR A 276 0.33 25.16 -18.04
N ASP A 277 1.10 25.77 -18.94
CA ASP A 277 0.57 26.53 -20.06
C ASP A 277 1.53 26.50 -21.27
N GLY A 278 0.98 26.72 -22.46
CA GLY A 278 1.69 26.80 -23.73
C GLY A 278 1.17 27.93 -24.61
N ALA A 279 2.09 28.67 -25.22
CA ALA A 279 1.80 29.80 -26.09
C ALA A 279 2.49 29.62 -27.45
N CYS A 280 1.88 30.15 -28.52
CA CYS A 280 2.46 30.15 -29.86
C CYS A 280 2.04 31.40 -30.64
N ILE A 281 3.02 32.10 -31.23
CA ILE A 281 2.79 33.24 -32.13
C ILE A 281 2.58 32.72 -33.55
N ASN A 282 1.55 33.22 -34.25
CA ASN A 282 1.23 32.87 -35.65
C ASN A 282 0.92 31.38 -35.94
N ASN A 283 0.66 30.57 -34.90
CA ASN A 283 0.19 29.17 -34.88
C ASN A 283 -0.11 28.50 -36.26
N PRO A 284 0.87 27.86 -36.93
CA PRO A 284 2.19 27.50 -36.42
C PRO A 284 3.24 28.63 -36.50
N GLY A 285 4.10 28.69 -35.48
CA GLY A 285 5.23 29.63 -35.41
C GLY A 285 6.01 29.47 -34.09
N PRO A 286 6.80 30.49 -33.70
CA PRO A 286 7.57 30.46 -32.45
C PRO A 286 6.65 30.24 -31.25
N GLY A 287 6.97 29.24 -30.43
CA GLY A 287 6.18 28.88 -29.27
C GLY A 287 7.01 28.63 -28.03
N GLY A 288 6.38 28.83 -26.88
CA GLY A 288 6.96 28.65 -25.57
C GLY A 288 6.02 27.84 -24.70
N TYR A 289 6.59 27.08 -23.77
CA TYR A 289 5.83 26.36 -22.76
C TYR A 289 6.37 26.68 -21.37
N ALA A 290 5.51 26.54 -20.37
CA ALA A 290 5.91 26.68 -18.97
C ALA A 290 5.18 25.67 -18.07
N ALA A 291 5.90 25.17 -17.08
CA ALA A 291 5.33 24.37 -15.99
C ALA A 291 5.87 24.85 -14.64
N ILE A 292 4.99 24.96 -13.64
CA ILE A 292 5.36 25.24 -12.25
C ILE A 292 4.97 24.04 -11.40
N LEU A 293 5.94 23.47 -10.70
CA LEU A 293 5.76 22.32 -9.82
C LEU A 293 5.81 22.79 -8.38
N LEU A 294 4.84 22.38 -7.58
CA LEU A 294 4.86 22.51 -6.13
C LEU A 294 5.07 21.12 -5.54
N ILE A 295 6.27 20.86 -5.02
CA ILE A 295 6.69 19.58 -4.44
C ILE A 295 6.98 19.80 -2.96
N ASN A 296 6.12 19.30 -2.07
CA ASN A 296 6.30 19.43 -0.61
C ASN A 296 6.61 20.87 -0.16
N GLY A 297 5.95 21.86 -0.76
CA GLY A 297 6.16 23.29 -0.48
C GLY A 297 7.36 23.94 -1.18
N THR A 298 8.13 23.19 -1.97
CA THR A 298 9.19 23.74 -2.83
C THR A 298 8.65 23.98 -4.24
N GLU A 299 8.84 25.20 -4.74
CA GLU A 299 8.46 25.59 -6.09
C GLU A 299 9.61 25.36 -7.07
N LYS A 300 9.30 24.81 -8.25
CA LYS A 300 10.23 24.70 -9.37
C LYS A 300 9.57 25.12 -10.67
N GLU A 301 10.19 26.05 -11.38
CA GLU A 301 9.76 26.48 -12.71
C GLU A 301 10.52 25.72 -13.81
N ILE A 302 9.82 25.48 -14.91
CA ILE A 302 10.36 24.92 -16.14
C ILE A 302 9.82 25.77 -17.28
N THR A 303 10.69 26.19 -18.18
CA THR A 303 10.30 26.84 -19.43
C THR A 303 11.04 26.22 -20.60
N GLY A 304 10.51 26.39 -21.81
CA GLY A 304 11.24 26.04 -23.02
C GLY A 304 10.63 26.67 -24.26
N PHE A 305 11.42 26.70 -25.33
CA PHE A 305 11.12 27.35 -26.59
C PHE A 305 11.19 26.36 -27.75
N LYS A 306 10.36 26.58 -28.78
CA LYS A 306 10.43 25.88 -30.06
C LYS A 306 10.08 26.83 -31.21
N GLU A 307 11.01 26.97 -32.16
CA GLU A 307 10.93 27.91 -33.28
C GLU A 307 9.69 27.74 -34.17
N ASN A 308 9.28 26.49 -34.42
CA ASN A 308 8.13 26.19 -35.26
C ASN A 308 7.27 25.11 -34.60
N THR A 309 6.17 25.54 -33.98
CA THR A 309 5.28 24.68 -33.22
C THR A 309 3.85 25.20 -33.26
N THR A 310 2.94 24.59 -32.50
CA THR A 310 1.55 25.02 -32.36
C THR A 310 1.20 25.23 -30.89
N ASN A 311 0.12 25.96 -30.61
CA ASN A 311 -0.34 26.16 -29.23
C ASN A 311 -0.58 24.82 -28.52
N ASN A 312 -1.32 23.93 -29.17
CA ASN A 312 -1.63 22.60 -28.64
C ASN A 312 -0.36 21.78 -28.38
N GLU A 313 0.66 21.86 -29.24
CA GLU A 313 1.91 21.14 -29.02
C GLU A 313 2.65 21.68 -27.79
N MET A 314 2.64 23.00 -27.57
CA MET A 314 3.25 23.62 -26.38
C MET A 314 2.50 23.30 -25.10
N GLU A 315 1.16 23.29 -25.11
CA GLU A 315 0.34 22.87 -23.97
C GLU A 315 0.65 21.42 -23.55
N LEU A 316 0.73 20.50 -24.51
CA LEU A 316 1.10 19.10 -24.24
C LEU A 316 2.54 18.96 -23.75
N THR A 317 3.45 19.74 -24.33
CA THR A 317 4.87 19.74 -23.95
C THR A 317 5.05 20.25 -22.53
N ALA A 318 4.34 21.31 -22.12
CA ALA A 318 4.35 21.84 -20.76
C ALA A 318 4.04 20.75 -19.73
N ALA A 319 2.94 20.03 -19.93
CA ALA A 319 2.52 18.95 -19.04
C ALA A 319 3.55 17.82 -18.99
N LEU A 320 4.04 17.38 -20.14
CA LEU A 320 5.02 16.31 -20.21
C LEU A 320 6.33 16.69 -19.51
N GLN A 321 6.86 17.88 -19.78
CA GLN A 321 8.12 18.35 -19.18
C GLN A 321 8.00 18.54 -17.67
N GLY A 322 6.83 18.94 -17.18
CA GLY A 322 6.50 18.96 -15.77
C GLY A 322 6.61 17.56 -15.14
N ILE A 323 5.90 16.58 -15.71
CA ILE A 323 5.90 15.20 -15.16
C ILE A 323 7.30 14.57 -15.23
N LEU A 324 8.08 14.83 -16.29
CA LEU A 324 9.42 14.28 -16.46
C LEU A 324 10.45 14.74 -15.41
N GLN A 325 10.15 15.76 -14.61
CA GLN A 325 11.02 16.12 -13.47
C GLN A 325 10.92 15.13 -12.30
N LEU A 326 9.94 14.24 -12.31
CA LEU A 326 9.65 13.35 -11.20
C LEU A 326 10.40 12.03 -11.35
N GLN A 327 11.27 11.74 -10.38
CA GLN A 327 12.11 10.54 -10.39
C GLN A 327 11.32 9.29 -9.97
N ASN A 328 10.45 9.42 -8.98
CA ASN A 328 9.68 8.32 -8.38
C ASN A 328 8.19 8.42 -8.72
N LYS A 329 7.42 7.36 -8.45
CA LYS A 329 5.97 7.38 -8.60
C LYS A 329 5.36 8.39 -7.62
N CYS A 330 4.56 9.31 -8.14
CA CYS A 330 3.95 10.42 -7.40
C CYS A 330 2.43 10.42 -7.55
N SER A 331 1.74 11.04 -6.59
CA SER A 331 0.36 11.50 -6.79
C SER A 331 0.42 12.94 -7.30
N ILE A 332 -0.15 13.18 -8.48
CA ILE A 332 0.02 14.44 -9.21
C ILE A 332 -1.35 15.04 -9.48
N THR A 333 -1.53 16.33 -9.20
CA THR A 333 -2.65 17.11 -9.74
C THR A 333 -2.13 18.10 -10.77
N ILE A 334 -2.56 17.94 -12.02
CA ILE A 334 -2.18 18.82 -13.12
C ILE A 334 -3.31 19.80 -13.41
N TYR A 335 -2.99 21.09 -13.32
CA TYR A 335 -3.89 22.21 -13.63
C TYR A 335 -3.51 22.82 -14.98
N SER A 336 -4.45 22.81 -15.92
CA SER A 336 -4.30 23.44 -17.24
C SER A 336 -5.62 24.03 -17.70
N ASP A 337 -5.57 25.13 -18.42
CA ASP A 337 -6.72 25.72 -19.11
C ASP A 337 -6.97 25.09 -20.50
N SER A 338 -6.00 24.34 -21.02
CA SER A 338 -6.13 23.56 -22.24
C SER A 338 -7.23 22.49 -22.11
N ALA A 339 -8.37 22.79 -22.73
CA ALA A 339 -9.44 21.81 -22.90
C ALA A 339 -8.96 20.60 -23.72
N TYR A 340 -8.02 20.81 -24.65
CA TYR A 340 -7.49 19.75 -25.49
C TYR A 340 -6.70 18.72 -24.69
N LEU A 341 -5.84 19.18 -23.78
CA LEU A 341 -5.08 18.35 -22.85
C LEU A 341 -6.00 17.65 -21.83
N VAL A 342 -6.76 18.44 -21.07
CA VAL A 342 -7.51 17.91 -19.91
C VAL A 342 -8.66 16.99 -20.35
N ASN A 343 -9.39 17.32 -21.41
CA ASN A 343 -10.49 16.47 -21.87
C ASN A 343 -9.99 15.13 -22.41
N ALA A 344 -8.78 15.07 -22.96
CA ALA A 344 -8.26 13.82 -23.49
C ALA A 344 -8.18 12.71 -22.42
N PHE A 345 -7.77 13.07 -21.20
CA PHE A 345 -7.68 12.17 -20.05
C PHE A 345 -8.99 12.06 -19.27
N THR A 346 -9.78 13.12 -19.17
CA THR A 346 -11.01 13.11 -18.35
C THR A 346 -12.25 12.60 -19.09
N GLN A 347 -12.26 12.63 -20.43
CA GLN A 347 -13.39 12.20 -21.26
C GLN A 347 -13.12 10.93 -22.07
N GLY A 348 -12.09 10.15 -21.71
CA GLY A 348 -11.82 8.83 -22.31
C GLY A 348 -11.36 8.86 -23.77
N TRP A 349 -10.78 9.98 -24.24
CA TRP A 349 -10.27 10.06 -25.61
C TRP A 349 -9.04 9.18 -25.80
N ILE A 350 -8.11 9.20 -24.84
CA ILE A 350 -6.88 8.38 -24.88
C ILE A 350 -7.22 6.89 -24.99
N ASP A 351 -8.15 6.39 -24.17
CA ASP A 351 -8.59 4.99 -24.20
C ASP A 351 -9.24 4.62 -25.54
N THR A 352 -10.01 5.54 -26.11
CA THR A 352 -10.65 5.35 -27.41
C THR A 352 -9.61 5.34 -28.53
N TRP A 353 -8.61 6.21 -28.47
CA TRP A 353 -7.51 6.24 -29.43
C TRP A 353 -6.66 4.97 -29.33
N LYS A 354 -6.31 4.51 -28.13
CA LYS A 354 -5.58 3.25 -27.91
C LYS A 354 -6.30 2.05 -28.49
N ARG A 355 -7.61 1.91 -28.23
CA ARG A 355 -8.44 0.84 -28.82
C ARG A 355 -8.48 0.88 -30.34
N ASN A 356 -8.37 2.06 -30.93
CA ASN A 356 -8.36 2.26 -32.38
C ASN A 356 -6.94 2.36 -32.97
N ASN A 357 -5.93 1.78 -32.31
CA ASN A 357 -4.53 1.80 -32.74
C ASN A 357 -4.00 3.23 -33.02
N TRP A 358 -4.35 4.16 -32.13
CA TRP A 358 -3.99 5.58 -32.20
C TRP A 358 -4.47 6.29 -33.47
N LYS A 359 -5.71 6.04 -33.88
CA LYS A 359 -6.36 6.70 -35.02
C LYS A 359 -7.68 7.38 -34.63
N ARG A 360 -8.01 8.47 -35.33
CA ARG A 360 -9.34 9.08 -35.33
C ARG A 360 -10.14 8.53 -36.52
N GLY A 361 -11.09 7.64 -36.25
CA GLY A 361 -11.93 7.04 -37.29
C GLY A 361 -11.15 6.26 -38.36
N LYS A 362 -11.71 6.13 -39.56
CA LYS A 362 -11.17 5.24 -40.61
C LYS A 362 -9.84 5.72 -41.21
N ASN A 363 -9.56 7.04 -41.28
CA ASN A 363 -8.40 7.59 -42.00
C ASN A 363 -7.74 8.84 -41.39
N GLU A 364 -8.13 9.31 -40.19
CA GLU A 364 -7.55 10.55 -39.62
C GLU A 364 -6.44 10.22 -38.60
N GLU A 365 -5.25 10.78 -38.82
CA GLU A 365 -4.12 10.67 -37.90
C GLU A 365 -4.32 11.57 -36.66
N ILE A 366 -3.86 11.09 -35.51
CA ILE A 366 -3.86 11.90 -34.28
C ILE A 366 -2.68 12.88 -34.33
N LYS A 367 -2.97 14.18 -34.39
CA LYS A 367 -1.95 15.22 -34.22
C LYS A 367 -1.25 15.06 -32.87
N ASN A 368 0.05 15.32 -32.83
CA ASN A 368 0.90 15.21 -31.64
C ASN A 368 0.98 13.78 -31.04
N LEU A 369 0.84 12.75 -31.87
CA LEU A 369 0.79 11.34 -31.43
C LEU A 369 1.91 10.96 -30.43
N LYS A 370 3.16 11.32 -30.71
CA LYS A 370 4.29 10.98 -29.84
C LYS A 370 4.17 11.60 -28.44
N LEU A 371 3.68 12.83 -28.35
CA LEU A 371 3.44 13.50 -27.06
C LEU A 371 2.31 12.80 -26.31
N TRP A 372 1.23 12.43 -27.00
CA TRP A 372 0.13 11.68 -26.38
C TRP A 372 0.55 10.31 -25.85
N GLN A 373 1.37 9.57 -26.60
CA GLN A 373 1.92 8.29 -26.15
C GLN A 373 2.79 8.48 -24.91
N SER A 374 3.67 9.49 -24.91
CA SER A 374 4.53 9.79 -23.77
C SER A 374 3.71 10.21 -22.54
N LEU A 375 2.67 11.02 -22.72
CA LEU A 375 1.78 11.42 -21.63
C LEU A 375 0.96 10.24 -21.09
N ASP A 376 0.50 9.32 -21.93
CA ASP A 376 -0.20 8.09 -21.50
C ASP A 376 0.74 7.15 -20.72
N GLU A 377 1.99 7.01 -21.14
CA GLU A 377 3.01 6.27 -20.38
C GLU A 377 3.23 6.89 -18.99
N MET A 378 3.34 8.22 -18.92
CA MET A 378 3.47 8.93 -17.65
C MET A 378 2.21 8.79 -16.77
N ASN A 379 1.02 8.82 -17.38
CA ASN A 379 -0.26 8.64 -16.70
C ASN A 379 -0.45 7.22 -16.15
N GLN A 380 0.26 6.22 -16.69
CA GLN A 380 0.31 4.86 -16.13
C GLN A 380 1.36 4.72 -15.02
N LYS A 381 2.49 5.44 -15.16
CA LYS A 381 3.57 5.45 -14.17
C LYS A 381 3.16 6.15 -12.87
N HIS A 382 2.50 7.31 -12.97
CA HIS A 382 2.07 8.15 -11.84
C HIS A 382 0.56 8.06 -11.60
N ASP A 383 0.10 8.49 -10.43
CA ASP A 383 -1.33 8.65 -10.15
C ASP A 383 -1.72 10.10 -10.46
N ILE A 384 -2.20 10.36 -11.69
CA ILE A 384 -2.42 11.72 -12.20
C ILE A 384 -3.90 12.07 -12.22
N LYS A 385 -4.25 13.17 -11.55
CA LYS A 385 -5.52 13.86 -11.64
C LYS A 385 -5.40 15.09 -12.53
N TRP A 386 -6.26 15.16 -13.55
CA TRP A 386 -6.29 16.28 -14.49
C TRP A 386 -7.42 17.26 -14.13
N VAL A 387 -7.09 18.53 -13.93
CA VAL A 387 -8.02 19.59 -13.51
C VAL A 387 -8.02 20.71 -14.52
N LYS A 388 -9.19 20.97 -15.11
CA LYS A 388 -9.39 22.10 -16.01
C LYS A 388 -9.54 23.37 -15.18
N VAL A 389 -8.69 24.35 -15.42
CA VAL A 389 -8.85 25.71 -14.89
C VAL A 389 -9.39 26.64 -15.98
N LYS A 390 -9.87 27.82 -15.60
CA LYS A 390 -10.25 28.85 -16.57
C LYS A 390 -8.99 29.65 -16.93
N GLY A 391 -8.68 29.76 -18.21
CA GLY A 391 -7.58 30.62 -18.66
C GLY A 391 -7.82 32.08 -18.26
N HIS A 392 -6.74 32.77 -17.88
CA HIS A 392 -6.75 34.17 -17.43
C HIS A 392 -7.76 34.49 -16.32
N SER A 393 -7.90 33.58 -15.33
CA SER A 393 -8.81 33.71 -14.19
C SER A 393 -8.05 33.75 -12.85
N ASP A 394 -8.69 33.55 -11.70
CA ASP A 394 -8.09 33.74 -10.36
C ASP A 394 -6.97 32.73 -9.99
N ASN A 395 -6.57 31.82 -10.89
CA ASN A 395 -5.48 30.88 -10.62
C ASN A 395 -4.10 31.54 -10.86
N GLU A 396 -3.46 31.99 -9.79
CA GLU A 396 -2.18 32.70 -9.83
C GLU A 396 -1.07 31.92 -10.56
N TYR A 397 -0.96 30.61 -10.31
CA TYR A 397 0.09 29.77 -10.88
C TYR A 397 -0.10 29.50 -12.37
N ASN A 398 -1.32 29.20 -12.82
CA ASN A 398 -1.59 29.02 -14.24
C ASN A 398 -1.39 30.34 -15.02
N ASN A 399 -1.81 31.48 -14.48
CA ASN A 399 -1.49 32.78 -15.07
C ASN A 399 0.01 33.09 -15.11
N ARG A 400 0.78 32.55 -14.15
CA ARG A 400 2.24 32.68 -14.16
C ARG A 400 2.86 31.81 -15.24
N CYS A 401 2.35 30.59 -15.47
CA CYS A 401 2.74 29.76 -16.61
C CYS A 401 2.49 30.48 -17.94
N ASP A 402 1.32 31.10 -18.15
CA ASP A 402 1.02 31.91 -19.35
C ASP A 402 2.08 32.99 -19.59
N ARG A 403 2.38 33.78 -18.55
CA ARG A 403 3.39 34.85 -18.61
C ARG A 403 4.78 34.30 -18.93
N LEU A 404 5.17 33.18 -18.33
CA LEU A 404 6.47 32.54 -18.54
C LEU A 404 6.59 31.97 -19.96
N ALA A 405 5.53 31.33 -20.48
CA ALA A 405 5.51 30.82 -21.84
C ALA A 405 5.67 31.97 -22.87
N ASN A 406 4.90 33.05 -22.71
CA ASN A 406 5.00 34.23 -23.57
C ASN A 406 6.34 34.96 -23.45
N LYS A 407 6.88 35.06 -22.22
CA LYS A 407 8.21 35.65 -21.99
C LYS A 407 9.29 34.82 -22.69
N THR A 408 9.21 33.50 -22.58
CA THR A 408 10.18 32.58 -23.21
C THR A 408 10.22 32.76 -24.72
N ILE A 409 9.07 32.98 -25.38
CA ILE A 409 9.03 33.31 -26.81
C ILE A 409 9.76 34.62 -27.08
N LYS A 410 9.46 35.70 -26.34
CA LYS A 410 10.09 37.01 -26.54
C LYS A 410 11.61 36.97 -26.36
N ASP A 411 12.07 36.27 -25.33
CA ASP A 411 13.50 36.19 -24.99
C ASP A 411 14.29 35.41 -26.06
N ASN A 412 13.66 34.45 -26.77
CA ASN A 412 14.32 33.61 -27.79
C ASN A 412 14.03 34.05 -29.23
N SER A 413 13.05 34.93 -29.47
CA SER A 413 12.77 35.53 -30.78
C SER A 413 13.46 36.90 -30.98
N ALA A 414 14.23 37.35 -30.00
CA ALA A 414 15.02 38.59 -30.05
C ALA A 414 16.51 38.37 -30.39
N GLU A 415 16.92 37.10 -30.58
CA GLU A 415 18.17 36.68 -31.25
C GLU A 415 17.88 36.35 -32.71
#